data_AF-A0A4Q6GHQ8-F1
#
_entry.id   AF-A0A4Q6GHQ8-F1
#
_cell.length_a   1.000
_cell.length_b   1.000
_cell.length_c   1.000
_cell.angle_alpha   90.00
_cell.angle_beta   90.00
_cell.angle_gamma   90.00
#
_symmetry.space_group_name_H-M   'P 1'
#
loop_
_entity.id
_entity.type
_entity.pdbx_description
1 polymer ?
#
loop_
_entity_poly.entity_id
_entity_poly.type
_entity_poly.pdbx_seq_one_letter_code
_entity_poly.pdbx_strand_id
1 'polypeptide(L)' 'GKLTDFRRAVQANADETVVFSWIEWPDKPTRDAGMKKMMEDPRMDPANPDAAKMPFDGKRMFFGGFKPVVALTP' A
#
# COMPACT_ATOMS: atom_id res chain seq x y z
N GLY A 1 19.15 -9.47 4.32
CA GLY A 1 20.13 -8.56 4.95
C GLY A 1 20.59 -9.10 6.29
N LYS A 2 21.65 -8.54 6.86
CA LYS A 2 22.15 -8.92 8.20
C LYS A 2 21.46 -8.14 9.33
N LEU A 3 21.20 -6.84 9.12
CA LEU A 3 20.56 -5.95 10.09
C LEU A 3 19.12 -5.62 9.71
N THR A 4 18.91 -5.09 8.51
CA THR A 4 17.59 -4.77 7.93
C THR A 4 17.49 -5.31 6.51
N ASP A 5 16.26 -5.61 6.08
CA ASP A 5 15.90 -5.92 4.70
C ASP A 5 14.37 -5.88 4.52
N PHE A 6 13.93 -5.92 3.26
CA PHE A 6 12.51 -5.87 2.91
C PHE A 6 11.68 -7.02 3.50
N ARG A 7 12.24 -8.23 3.63
CA ARG A 7 11.51 -9.37 4.21
C ARG A 7 11.27 -9.16 5.69
N ARG A 8 12.28 -8.66 6.42
CA ARG A 8 12.15 -8.29 7.84
C ARG A 8 11.16 -7.14 8.04
N ALA A 9 11.12 -6.17 7.12
CA ALA A 9 10.23 -5.01 7.22
C ALA A 9 8.74 -5.39 7.25
N VAL A 10 8.35 -6.46 6.56
CA VAL A 10 6.98 -7.00 6.55
C VAL A 10 6.86 -8.34 7.30
N GLN A 11 7.87 -8.76 8.06
CA GLN A 11 7.90 -10.05 8.75
C GLN A 11 7.47 -11.23 7.84
N ALA A 12 8.06 -11.33 6.64
CA ALA A 12 7.68 -12.32 5.63
C ALA A 12 8.07 -13.75 6.02
N ASN A 13 7.12 -14.68 5.92
CA ASN A 13 7.32 -16.12 6.08
C ASN A 13 8.05 -16.72 4.87
N ALA A 14 8.52 -17.96 5.01
CA ALA A 14 9.35 -18.61 3.99
C ALA A 14 8.67 -18.75 2.61
N ASP A 15 7.34 -18.87 2.60
CA ASP A 15 6.48 -19.02 1.43
C ASP A 15 5.93 -17.68 0.88
N GLU A 16 6.28 -16.55 1.50
CA GLU A 16 5.80 -15.24 1.11
C GLU A 16 6.85 -14.44 0.31
N THR A 17 6.34 -13.66 -0.65
CA THR A 17 7.14 -12.72 -1.46
C THR A 17 6.78 -11.28 -1.10
N VAL A 18 7.79 -10.41 -1.04
CA VAL A 18 7.58 -8.98 -0.76
C VAL A 18 7.08 -8.27 -2.02
N VAL A 19 6.03 -7.47 -1.86
CA VAL A 19 5.55 -6.52 -2.87
C VAL A 19 5.92 -5.11 -2.44
N PHE A 20 6.53 -4.35 -3.34
CA PHE A 20 6.76 -2.92 -3.17
C PHE A 20 5.90 -2.16 -4.18
N SER A 21 5.04 -1.28 -3.68
CA SER A 21 4.06 -0.55 -4.50
C SER A 21 3.88 0.88 -4.00
N TRP A 22 3.53 1.78 -4.91
CA TRP A 22 3.14 3.15 -4.59
C TRP A 22 2.01 3.60 -5.52
N ILE A 23 1.32 4.65 -5.09
CA ILE A 23 0.32 5.36 -5.91
C ILE A 23 0.81 6.80 -6.02
N GLU A 24 0.95 7.27 -7.25
CA GLU A 24 1.31 8.65 -7.53
C GLU A 24 0.09 9.54 -7.48
N TRP A 25 0.24 10.68 -6.82
CA TRP A 25 -0.79 11.70 -6.69
C TRP A 25 -0.21 13.05 -7.09
N PRO A 26 -1.00 13.92 -7.75
CA PRO A 26 -0.54 15.25 -8.12
C PRO A 26 -0.25 16.11 -6.89
N ASP A 27 -1.02 15.94 -5.81
CA ASP A 27 -0.86 16.66 -4.56
C ASP A 27 -1.49 15.91 -3.36
N LYS A 28 -1.20 16.38 -2.15
CA LYS A 28 -1.72 15.81 -0.90
C LYS A 28 -3.25 15.93 -0.78
N PRO A 29 -3.90 17.09 -1.06
CA PRO A 29 -5.35 17.19 -1.03
C PRO A 29 -6.06 16.14 -1.91
N THR A 30 -5.57 15.92 -3.12
CA THR A 30 -6.09 14.94 -4.06
C THR A 30 -5.92 13.51 -3.53
N ARG A 31 -4.73 13.19 -2.98
CA ARG A 31 -4.49 11.91 -2.31
C ARG A 31 -5.48 11.66 -1.16
N ASP A 32 -5.71 12.66 -0.32
CA ASP A 32 -6.58 12.51 0.85
C ASP A 32 -8.03 12.33 0.44
N ALA A 33 -8.50 13.09 -0.56
CA ALA A 33 -9.83 12.93 -1.13
C ALA A 33 -10.00 11.56 -1.80
N GLY A 34 -9.00 11.09 -2.54
CA GLY A 34 -9.01 9.77 -3.18
C GLY A 34 -9.07 8.62 -2.18
N MET A 35 -8.25 8.67 -1.13
CA MET A 35 -8.26 7.66 -0.08
C MET A 35 -9.56 7.64 0.70
N LYS A 36 -10.14 8.81 0.99
CA LYS A 36 -11.46 8.88 1.62
C LYS A 36 -12.51 8.18 0.77
N LYS A 37 -12.56 8.50 -0.53
CA LYS A 37 -13.50 7.85 -1.47
C LYS A 37 -13.31 6.34 -1.54
N MET A 38 -12.07 5.87 -1.59
CA MET A 38 -11.77 4.43 -1.60
C MET A 38 -12.28 3.72 -0.33
N MET A 39 -12.10 4.32 0.85
CA MET A 39 -12.59 3.74 2.11
C MET A 39 -14.11 3.74 2.22
N GLU A 40 -14.78 4.68 1.55
CA GLU A 40 -16.25 4.79 1.49
C GLU A 40 -16.86 4.02 0.30
N ASP A 41 -16.04 3.41 -0.56
CA ASP A 41 -16.51 2.76 -1.78
C ASP A 41 -17.04 1.35 -1.48
N PRO A 42 -18.33 1.06 -1.75
CA PRO A 42 -18.91 -0.27 -1.51
C PRO A 42 -18.22 -1.39 -2.29
N ARG A 43 -17.53 -1.07 -3.40
CA ARG A 43 -16.76 -2.04 -4.19
C ARG A 43 -15.50 -2.52 -3.46
N MET A 44 -15.04 -1.76 -2.48
CA MET A 44 -13.84 -2.03 -1.67
C MET A 44 -14.19 -2.51 -0.26
N ASP A 45 -15.47 -2.59 0.08
CA ASP A 45 -15.93 -3.09 1.38
C ASP A 45 -15.52 -4.57 1.55
N PRO A 46 -14.76 -4.94 2.59
CA PRO A 46 -14.40 -6.34 2.86
C PRO A 46 -15.60 -7.27 3.08
N ALA A 47 -16.78 -6.73 3.41
CA ALA A 47 -18.02 -7.48 3.53
C ALA A 47 -18.71 -7.74 2.17
N ASN A 48 -18.29 -7.05 1.10
CA ASN A 48 -18.83 -7.26 -0.24
C ASN A 48 -18.32 -8.62 -0.78
N PRO A 49 -19.22 -9.55 -1.17
CA PRO A 49 -18.83 -10.86 -1.71
C PRO A 49 -18.08 -10.78 -3.05
N ASP A 50 -18.26 -9.71 -3.80
CA ASP A 50 -17.55 -9.44 -5.05
C ASP A 50 -16.21 -8.71 -4.84
N ALA A 51 -15.95 -8.20 -3.63
CA ALA A 51 -14.67 -7.61 -3.31
C ALA A 51 -13.59 -8.69 -3.26
N ALA A 52 -12.47 -8.44 -3.94
CA ALA A 52 -11.34 -9.34 -3.91
C ALA A 52 -10.86 -9.50 -2.46
N LYS A 53 -10.87 -10.74 -1.95
CA LYS A 53 -10.28 -11.06 -0.65
C LYS A 53 -8.82 -10.63 -0.66
N MET A 54 -8.39 -9.89 0.37
CA MET A 54 -6.99 -9.49 0.50
C MET A 54 -6.08 -10.73 0.40
N PRO A 55 -5.20 -10.82 -0.60
CA PRO A 55 -4.36 -12.00 -0.82
C PRO A 55 -3.07 -11.98 0.02
N PHE A 56 -3.01 -11.11 1.04
CA PHE A 56 -1.87 -10.92 1.93
C PHE A 56 -2.36 -10.56 3.34
N ASP A 57 -1.47 -10.66 4.33
CA ASP A 57 -1.77 -10.29 5.72
C ASP A 57 -1.66 -8.78 5.93
N GLY A 58 -2.81 -8.10 5.99
CA GLY A 58 -2.90 -6.66 6.19
C GLY A 58 -2.29 -6.16 7.51
N LYS A 59 -2.09 -7.00 8.53
CA LYS A 59 -1.46 -6.59 9.80
C LYS A 59 0.04 -6.33 9.65
N ARG A 60 0.67 -6.94 8.66
CA ARG A 60 2.12 -6.81 8.38
C ARG A 60 2.42 -5.83 7.24
N MET A 61 1.39 -5.31 6.58
CA MET A 61 1.51 -4.22 5.62
C MET A 61 1.86 -2.93 6.36
N PHE A 62 2.82 -2.18 5.83
CA PHE A 62 3.07 -0.80 6.20
C PHE A 62 2.83 0.11 5.01
N PHE A 63 2.32 1.32 5.27
CA PHE A 63 2.07 2.33 4.25
C PHE A 63 2.42 3.72 4.78
N GLY A 64 2.77 4.63 3.88
CA GLY A 64 3.13 6.01 4.23
C GLY A 64 2.90 6.95 3.05
N GLY A 65 2.67 8.22 3.37
CA GLY A 65 2.61 9.30 2.39
C GLY A 65 3.94 10.05 2.36
N PHE A 66 4.50 10.24 1.17
CA PHE A 66 5.79 10.91 0.98
C PHE A 66 5.65 12.06 -0.02
N LYS A 67 6.30 13.19 0.27
CA LYS A 67 6.46 14.27 -0.70
C LYS A 67 7.72 13.99 -1.54
N PRO A 68 7.64 13.91 -2.88
CA PRO A 68 8.83 13.78 -3.71
C PRO A 68 9.79 14.95 -3.48
N VAL A 69 11.07 14.64 -3.26
CA VAL A 69 12.15 15.66 -3.10
C VAL A 69 13.07 15.71 -4.30
N VAL A 70 13.08 14.67 -5.12
CA VAL A 70 13.81 14.57 -6.39
C VAL A 70 12.86 13.96 -7.40
N ALA A 71 12.78 14.57 -8.57
CA ALA A 71 12.15 14.00 -9.76
C ALA A 71 13.15 14.12 -10.91
N LEU A 72 13.50 12.98 -11.50
CA LEU A 72 14.34 12.93 -12.68
C LEU A 72 13.40 12.85 -13.89
N THR A 73 12.83 13.99 -14.27
CA THR A 73 12.21 14.11 -15.59
C THR A 73 13.30 14.04 -16.66
N PRO A 74 13.08 13.37 -17.81
CA PRO A 74 13.93 13.52 -18.97
C PRO A 74 14.05 14.99 -19.41
#